data_AF-A0A2V7TNW0-F1
#
_entry.id   AF-A0A2V7TNW0-F1
#
_cell.length_a   1.000
_cell.length_b   1.000
_cell.length_c   1.000
_cell.angle_alpha   90.00
_cell.angle_beta   90.00
_cell.angle_gamma   90.00
#
_symmetry.space_group_name_H-M   'P 1'
#
loop_
_entity.id
_entity.type
_entity.pdbx_description
1 polymer ?
#
loop_
_entity_poly.entity_id
_entity_poly.type
_entity_poly.pdbx_seq_one_letter_code
_entity_poly.pdbx_strand_id
1 'polypeptide(L)'
;AGLVGGRLDALVMRLADVQLAFPVIMLAIAIVAVVGTSPAALVSVLALSGWVLYARTVRAAVLTIRRLDYVEAARTLGAGDLRVVAVHILPNTLAPILVLGSSQFATMVLLESGLSFLGLGLQPPQPSWGLMLAEGRDYLSNAWWLATVPGIAISLVVLGANLLGDGLRDLLDPRLRQ
;
A
#
# COMPACT_ATOMS: atom_id res chain seq x y z
N ALA A 1 5.07 -25.02 -16.05
CA ALA A 1 5.42 -25.09 -14.61
C ALA A 1 5.86 -23.73 -14.00
N GLY A 2 6.13 -22.68 -14.79
CA GLY A 2 6.87 -21.50 -14.31
C GLY A 2 6.10 -20.22 -13.97
N LEU A 3 4.76 -20.14 -14.06
CA LEU A 3 4.12 -18.81 -14.08
C LEU A 3 2.81 -18.62 -13.30
N VAL A 4 2.65 -19.29 -12.16
CA VAL A 4 1.57 -19.21 -11.12
C VAL A 4 0.91 -20.58 -10.97
N GLY A 5 1.14 -21.19 -9.81
CA GLY A 5 0.83 -22.59 -9.48
C GLY A 5 2.03 -23.40 -8.96
N GLY A 6 3.21 -22.77 -8.82
CA GLY A 6 4.42 -23.42 -8.31
C GLY A 6 4.57 -23.29 -6.79
N ARG A 7 5.49 -24.08 -6.21
CA ARG A 7 5.84 -24.03 -4.78
C ARG A 7 6.25 -22.62 -4.30
N LEU A 8 6.83 -21.80 -5.18
CA LEU A 8 7.21 -20.41 -4.89
C LEU A 8 6.00 -19.50 -4.64
N ASP A 9 4.95 -19.59 -5.47
CA ASP A 9 3.70 -18.84 -5.26
C ASP A 9 3.05 -19.22 -3.93
N ALA A 10 2.99 -20.52 -3.63
CA ALA A 10 2.48 -21.01 -2.35
C ALA A 10 3.32 -20.52 -1.15
N LEU A 11 4.65 -20.47 -1.28
CA LEU A 11 5.54 -19.96 -0.24
C LEU A 11 5.32 -18.46 0.00
N VAL A 12 5.30 -17.65 -1.06
CA VAL A 12 5.05 -16.21 -0.96
C VAL A 12 3.69 -15.93 -0.34
N MET A 13 2.66 -16.65 -0.76
CA MET A 13 1.32 -16.50 -0.18
C MET A 13 1.27 -16.93 1.29
N ARG A 14 2.01 -17.98 1.69
CA ARG A 14 2.14 -18.34 3.11
C ARG A 14 2.83 -17.26 3.93
N LEU A 15 3.89 -16.64 3.41
CA LEU A 15 4.55 -15.51 4.09
C LEU A 15 3.59 -14.33 4.24
N ALA A 16 2.79 -14.06 3.21
CA ALA A 16 1.76 -13.03 3.26
C ALA A 16 0.71 -13.32 4.34
N ASP A 17 0.25 -14.57 4.43
CA ASP A 17 -0.74 -15.00 5.43
C ASP A 17 -0.17 -14.92 6.86
N VAL A 18 1.09 -15.33 7.05
CA VAL A 18 1.81 -15.19 8.34
C VAL A 18 1.89 -13.72 8.74
N GLN A 19 2.24 -12.83 7.81
CA GLN A 19 2.37 -11.43 8.13
C GLN A 19 1.04 -10.80 8.56
N LEU A 20 -0.07 -11.13 7.90
CA LEU A 20 -1.38 -10.59 8.25
C LEU A 20 -1.84 -10.99 9.66
N ALA A 21 -1.25 -12.04 10.25
CA ALA A 21 -1.49 -12.41 11.64
C ALA A 21 -0.83 -11.44 12.65
N PHE A 22 0.16 -10.65 12.22
CA PHE A 22 0.85 -9.69 13.08
C PHE A 22 0.20 -8.30 13.01
N PRO A 23 -0.14 -7.69 14.15
CA PRO A 23 -0.56 -6.29 14.18
C PRO A 23 0.59 -5.38 13.70
N VAL A 24 0.25 -4.36 12.89
CA VAL A 24 1.24 -3.42 12.34
C VAL A 24 2.04 -2.72 13.43
N ILE A 25 1.43 -2.41 14.58
CA ILE A 25 2.12 -1.81 15.73
C ILE A 25 3.20 -2.75 16.29
N MET A 26 2.95 -4.07 16.33
CA MET A 26 3.96 -5.02 16.79
C MET A 26 5.15 -5.06 15.84
N LEU A 27 4.90 -5.02 14.53
CA LEU A 27 5.95 -4.91 13.52
C LEU A 27 6.76 -3.61 13.69
N ALA A 28 6.07 -2.49 13.93
CA ALA A 28 6.71 -1.20 14.19
C ALA A 28 7.65 -1.25 15.40
N ILE A 29 7.16 -1.76 16.53
CA ILE A 29 7.95 -1.88 17.76
C ILE A 29 9.16 -2.80 17.52
N ALA A 30 8.97 -3.94 16.85
CA ALA A 30 10.07 -4.87 16.57
C ALA A 30 11.17 -4.24 15.72
N ILE A 31 10.81 -3.51 14.65
CA ILE A 31 11.78 -2.85 13.77
C ILE A 31 12.49 -1.71 14.50
N VAL A 32 11.74 -0.85 15.19
CA VAL A 32 12.31 0.28 15.95
C VAL A 32 13.20 -0.22 17.09
N ALA A 33 12.87 -1.34 17.74
CA ALA A 33 13.71 -1.90 18.80
C ALA A 33 15.08 -2.40 18.29
N VAL A 34 15.16 -2.84 17.03
CA VAL A 34 16.40 -3.36 16.44
C VAL A 34 17.21 -2.25 15.75
N VAL A 35 16.54 -1.40 14.97
CA VAL A 35 17.19 -0.41 14.08
C VAL A 35 17.17 1.00 14.67
N GLY A 36 16.32 1.27 15.66
CA GLY A 36 16.04 2.60 16.17
C GLY A 36 15.00 3.36 15.33
N THR A 37 14.59 4.53 15.82
CA THR A 37 13.68 5.43 15.11
C THR A 37 14.42 6.12 13.95
N SER A 38 14.03 5.84 12.72
CA SER A 38 14.57 6.47 11.52
C SER A 38 13.56 6.48 10.37
N PRO A 39 13.72 7.33 9.34
CA PRO A 39 12.87 7.31 8.16
C PRO A 39 12.89 5.96 7.45
N ALA A 40 14.05 5.30 7.41
CA ALA A 40 14.20 3.98 6.82
C ALA A 40 13.43 2.91 7.62
N ALA A 41 13.47 2.97 8.95
CA ALA A 41 12.68 2.07 9.80
C ALA A 41 11.18 2.26 9.54
N LEU A 42 10.70 3.50 9.53
CA LEU A 42 9.29 3.82 9.24
C LEU A 42 8.87 3.34 7.84
N VAL A 43 9.64 3.64 6.80
CA VAL A 43 9.37 3.16 5.43
C VAL A 43 9.34 1.64 5.39
N SER A 44 10.23 0.96 6.12
CA SER A 44 10.24 -0.51 6.20
C SER A 44 8.96 -1.05 6.84
N VAL A 45 8.50 -0.45 7.94
CA VAL A 45 7.23 -0.80 8.61
C VAL A 45 6.06 -0.63 7.65
N LEU A 46 5.96 0.51 6.96
CA LEU A 46 4.89 0.79 6.02
C LEU A 46 4.90 -0.17 4.82
N ALA A 47 6.06 -0.36 4.19
CA ALA A 47 6.24 -1.27 3.05
C ALA A 47 5.91 -2.71 3.42
N LEU A 48 6.41 -3.18 4.57
CA LEU A 48 6.10 -4.50 5.09
C LEU A 48 4.61 -4.60 5.41
N SER A 49 3.97 -3.61 6.04
CA SER A 49 2.53 -3.69 6.32
C SER A 49 1.65 -3.77 5.08
N GLY A 50 2.04 -3.12 3.97
CA GLY A 50 1.20 -2.95 2.79
C GLY A 50 1.38 -3.98 1.67
N TRP A 51 2.56 -4.61 1.52
CA TRP A 51 2.88 -5.38 0.29
C TRP A 51 1.93 -6.56 0.02
N VAL A 52 1.35 -7.16 1.06
CA VAL A 52 0.45 -8.33 0.93
C VAL A 52 -0.77 -8.02 0.07
N LEU A 53 -1.33 -6.82 0.22
CA LEU A 53 -2.52 -6.43 -0.55
C LEU A 53 -2.19 -6.26 -2.03
N TYR A 54 -1.03 -5.66 -2.36
CA TYR A 54 -0.53 -5.57 -3.72
C TYR A 54 -0.26 -6.95 -4.31
N ALA A 55 0.44 -7.82 -3.58
CA ALA A 55 0.76 -9.17 -4.03
C ALA A 55 -0.51 -9.97 -4.35
N ARG A 56 -1.53 -9.91 -3.48
CA ARG A 56 -2.83 -10.56 -3.71
C ARG A 56 -3.56 -10.01 -4.92
N THR A 57 -3.56 -8.69 -5.09
CA THR A 57 -4.24 -8.01 -6.19
C THR A 57 -3.60 -8.35 -7.53
N VAL A 58 -2.27 -8.27 -7.61
CA VAL A 58 -1.51 -8.66 -8.78
C VAL A 58 -1.72 -10.13 -9.09
N ARG A 59 -1.64 -11.02 -8.10
CA ARG A 59 -1.87 -12.45 -8.27
C ARG A 59 -3.27 -12.74 -8.82
N ALA A 60 -4.30 -12.11 -8.28
CA ALA A 60 -5.67 -12.25 -8.76
C ALA A 60 -5.79 -11.80 -10.22
N ALA A 61 -5.25 -10.64 -10.56
CA ALA A 61 -5.28 -10.11 -11.92
C ALA A 61 -4.52 -11.02 -12.90
N VAL A 62 -3.33 -11.50 -12.54
CA VAL A 62 -2.54 -12.46 -13.33
C VAL A 62 -3.33 -13.75 -13.59
N LEU A 63 -3.96 -14.31 -12.56
CA LEU A 63 -4.76 -15.54 -12.68
C LEU A 63 -5.97 -15.39 -13.62
N THR A 64 -6.53 -14.19 -13.71
CA THR A 64 -7.62 -13.86 -14.63
C THR A 64 -7.10 -13.63 -16.04
N ILE A 65 -6.11 -12.75 -16.22
CA ILE A 65 -5.58 -12.35 -17.54
C ILE A 65 -5.03 -13.56 -18.31
N ARG A 66 -4.33 -14.48 -17.62
CA ARG A 66 -3.76 -15.68 -18.27
C ARG A 66 -4.79 -16.63 -18.88
N ARG A 67 -6.06 -16.54 -18.46
CA ARG A 67 -7.16 -17.38 -18.97
C ARG A 67 -7.94 -16.73 -20.10
N LEU A 68 -7.49 -15.57 -20.60
CA LEU A 68 -8.11 -14.87 -21.72
C LEU A 68 -7.60 -15.45 -23.05
N ASP A 69 -8.51 -15.62 -24.01
CA ASP A 69 -8.26 -16.27 -25.30
C ASP A 69 -7.09 -15.65 -26.07
N TYR A 70 -6.93 -14.32 -26.01
CA TYR A 70 -5.82 -13.64 -26.70
C TYR A 70 -4.45 -13.98 -26.10
N VAL A 71 -4.37 -14.28 -24.80
CA VAL A 71 -3.12 -14.70 -24.14
C VAL A 71 -2.82 -16.14 -24.51
N GLU A 72 -3.83 -17.00 -24.57
CA GLU A 72 -3.68 -18.39 -25.00
C GLU A 72 -3.24 -18.45 -26.47
N ALA A 73 -3.88 -17.68 -27.36
CA ALA A 73 -3.48 -17.55 -28.75
C ALA A 73 -2.04 -17.01 -28.91
N ALA A 74 -1.62 -16.02 -28.12
CA ALA A 74 -0.24 -15.55 -28.15
C ALA A 74 0.76 -16.65 -27.77
N ARG A 75 0.43 -17.47 -26.76
CA ARG A 75 1.27 -18.60 -26.34
C ARG A 75 1.33 -19.70 -27.41
N THR A 76 0.22 -20.05 -28.07
CA THR A 76 0.21 -21.05 -29.13
C THR A 76 1.01 -20.61 -30.36
N LEU A 77 1.10 -19.29 -30.60
CA LEU A 77 1.97 -18.68 -31.61
C LEU A 77 3.45 -18.59 -31.18
N GLY A 78 3.83 -19.17 -30.04
CA GLY A 78 5.21 -19.23 -29.56
C GLY A 78 5.67 -18.05 -28.70
N ALA A 79 4.75 -17.20 -28.20
CA ALA A 79 5.14 -16.15 -27.25
C ALA A 79 5.67 -16.76 -25.95
N GLY A 80 6.94 -16.46 -25.63
CA GLY A 80 7.55 -16.86 -24.37
C GLY A 80 6.92 -16.18 -23.15
N ASP A 81 7.13 -16.78 -21.99
CA ASP A 81 6.57 -16.35 -20.70
C ASP A 81 6.88 -14.88 -20.36
N LEU A 82 8.11 -14.41 -20.59
CA LEU A 82 8.50 -13.00 -20.38
C LEU A 82 7.74 -12.04 -21.31
N ARG A 83 7.51 -12.43 -22.56
CA ARG A 83 6.75 -11.63 -23.53
C ARG A 83 5.29 -11.53 -23.10
N VAL A 84 4.70 -12.64 -22.66
CA VAL A 84 3.33 -12.63 -22.12
C VAL A 84 3.21 -11.73 -20.90
N VAL A 85 4.20 -11.77 -20.00
CA VAL A 85 4.22 -10.89 -18.83
C VAL A 85 4.31 -9.42 -19.24
N ALA A 86 5.30 -9.03 -20.04
CA ALA A 86 5.54 -7.63 -20.37
C ALA A 86 4.46 -7.01 -21.25
N VAL A 87 3.89 -7.77 -22.19
CA VAL A 87 2.95 -7.25 -23.20
C VAL A 87 1.49 -7.41 -22.79
N HIS A 88 1.13 -8.51 -22.12
CA HIS A 88 -0.26 -8.81 -21.82
C HIS A 88 -0.59 -8.66 -20.34
N ILE A 89 0.25 -9.15 -19.43
CA ILE A 89 -0.08 -9.13 -18.00
C ILE A 89 0.17 -7.74 -17.41
N LEU A 90 1.41 -7.24 -17.51
CA LEU A 90 1.83 -6.01 -16.84
C LEU A 90 0.90 -4.83 -17.18
N PRO A 91 0.63 -4.51 -18.46
CA PRO A 91 -0.25 -3.38 -18.80
C PRO A 91 -1.67 -3.52 -18.25
N ASN A 92 -2.23 -4.73 -18.25
CA ASN A 92 -3.57 -5.00 -17.72
C ASN A 92 -3.61 -4.99 -16.18
N THR A 93 -2.49 -5.23 -15.50
CA THR A 93 -2.40 -5.12 -14.04
C THR A 93 -2.13 -3.70 -13.53
N LEU A 94 -1.65 -2.78 -14.37
CA LEU A 94 -1.35 -1.42 -13.95
C LEU A 94 -2.59 -0.67 -13.45
N ALA A 95 -3.72 -0.79 -14.14
CA ALA A 95 -4.97 -0.13 -13.75
C ALA A 95 -5.40 -0.47 -12.31
N PRO A 96 -5.59 -1.76 -11.92
CA PRO A 96 -5.95 -2.09 -10.55
C PRO A 96 -4.85 -1.75 -9.53
N ILE A 97 -3.57 -1.78 -9.90
CA ILE A 97 -2.47 -1.36 -9.00
C ILE A 97 -2.52 0.14 -8.74
N LEU A 98 -2.80 0.97 -9.74
CA LEU A 98 -2.90 2.43 -9.60
C LEU A 98 -4.10 2.81 -8.73
N VAL A 99 -5.25 2.20 -8.97
CA VAL A 99 -6.44 2.37 -8.13
C VAL A 99 -6.14 1.95 -6.70
N LEU A 100 -5.56 0.75 -6.50
CA LEU A 100 -5.18 0.30 -5.17
C LEU A 100 -4.17 1.25 -4.51
N GLY A 101 -3.19 1.73 -5.26
CA GLY A 101 -2.14 2.61 -4.78
C GLY A 101 -2.66 3.93 -4.24
N SER A 102 -3.67 4.51 -4.88
CA SER A 102 -4.30 5.75 -4.42
C SER A 102 -5.01 5.60 -3.06
N SER A 103 -5.79 4.54 -2.88
CA SER A 103 -6.45 4.24 -1.60
C SER A 103 -5.44 3.83 -0.51
N GLN A 104 -4.42 3.05 -0.89
CA GLN A 104 -3.35 2.67 0.03
C GLN A 104 -2.52 3.86 0.48
N PHE A 105 -2.31 4.87 -0.36
CA PHE A 105 -1.62 6.09 0.05
C PHE A 105 -2.33 6.76 1.25
N ALA A 106 -3.65 6.90 1.20
CA ALA A 106 -4.42 7.45 2.31
C ALA A 106 -4.25 6.62 3.59
N THR A 107 -4.27 5.29 3.45
CA THR A 107 -4.02 4.35 4.56
C THR A 107 -2.61 4.51 5.14
N MET A 108 -1.59 4.68 4.29
CA MET A 108 -0.21 4.87 4.73
C MET A 108 0.01 6.20 5.45
N VAL A 109 -0.69 7.28 5.04
CA VAL A 109 -0.66 8.56 5.76
C VAL A 109 -1.24 8.39 7.16
N LEU A 110 -2.40 7.74 7.31
CA LEU A 110 -2.99 7.47 8.61
C LEU A 110 -2.10 6.59 9.49
N LEU A 111 -1.51 5.54 8.91
CA LEU A 111 -0.59 4.66 9.63
C LEU A 111 0.67 5.39 10.10
N GLU A 112 1.30 6.17 9.22
CA GLU A 112 2.45 7.00 9.60
C GLU A 112 2.08 7.95 10.73
N SER A 113 0.97 8.68 10.60
CA SER A 113 0.57 9.67 11.60
C SER A 113 0.23 9.00 12.92
N GLY A 114 -0.41 7.83 12.91
CA GLY A 114 -0.67 7.04 14.11
C GLY A 114 0.61 6.53 14.78
N LEU A 115 1.59 6.04 14.00
CA LEU A 115 2.88 5.59 14.54
C LEU A 115 3.69 6.76 15.09
N SER A 116 3.74 7.89 14.40
CA SER A 116 4.39 9.12 14.85
C SER A 116 3.72 9.65 16.12
N PHE A 117 2.38 9.59 16.21
CA PHE A 117 1.65 9.97 17.41
C PHE A 117 2.01 9.09 18.62
N LEU A 118 2.27 7.80 18.39
CA LEU A 118 2.74 6.85 19.41
C LEU A 118 4.25 6.97 19.72
N GLY A 119 4.97 7.92 19.09
CA GLY A 119 6.41 8.11 19.26
C GLY A 119 7.29 7.09 18.50
N LEU A 120 6.69 6.28 17.62
CA LEU A 120 7.39 5.25 16.83
C LEU A 120 7.74 5.72 15.40
N GLY A 121 7.31 6.93 15.02
CA GLY A 121 7.52 7.48 13.69
C GLY A 121 8.70 8.44 13.59
N LEU A 122 8.56 9.47 12.74
CA LEU A 122 9.61 10.46 12.53
C LEU A 122 9.86 11.28 13.80
N GLN A 123 11.13 11.58 14.04
CA GLN A 123 11.59 12.37 15.19
C GLN A 123 12.21 13.69 14.71
N PRO A 124 12.25 14.74 15.56
CA PRO A 124 12.93 15.98 15.24
C PRO A 124 14.38 15.71 14.79
N PRO A 125 14.90 16.43 13.77
CA PRO A 125 14.40 17.69 13.18
C PRO A 125 13.37 17.51 12.05
N GLN A 126 12.91 16.29 11.75
CA GLN A 126 12.04 16.05 10.61
C GLN A 126 10.58 16.40 10.96
N PRO A 127 9.87 17.14 10.10
CA PRO A 127 8.48 17.48 10.36
C PRO A 127 7.57 16.26 10.17
N SER A 128 6.68 16.00 11.14
CA SER A 128 5.59 15.02 11.03
C SER A 128 4.32 15.57 11.65
N TRP A 129 3.21 15.53 10.90
CA TRP A 129 1.90 15.94 11.42
C TRP A 129 1.41 15.03 12.54
N GLY A 130 1.73 13.73 12.50
CA GLY A 130 1.40 12.81 13.59
C GLY A 130 2.13 13.15 14.88
N LEU A 131 3.40 13.54 14.79
CA LEU A 131 4.16 14.00 15.96
C LEU A 131 3.64 15.35 16.47
N MET A 132 3.39 16.30 15.58
CA MET A 132 2.79 17.60 15.96
C MET A 132 1.45 17.42 16.66
N LEU A 133 0.63 16.45 16.22
CA LEU A 133 -0.63 16.10 16.86
C LEU A 133 -0.41 15.54 18.28
N ALA A 134 0.61 14.70 18.48
CA ALA A 134 0.96 14.17 19.79
C ALA A 134 1.44 15.25 20.75
N GLU A 135 2.34 16.13 20.30
CA GLU A 135 2.85 17.25 21.10
C GLU A 135 1.72 18.25 21.44
N GLY A 136 0.86 18.56 20.47
CA GLY A 136 -0.26 19.48 20.65
C GLY A 136 -1.31 19.00 21.65
N ARG A 137 -1.36 17.70 21.98
CA ARG A 137 -2.34 17.14 22.92
C ARG A 137 -2.23 17.77 24.31
N ASP A 138 -1.02 18.08 24.75
CA ASP A 138 -0.74 18.58 26.10
C ASP A 138 -1.11 20.08 26.21
N TYR A 139 -1.34 20.73 25.07
CA TYR A 139 -1.66 22.16 24.97
C TYR A 139 -3.12 22.43 24.60
N LEU A 140 -4.01 21.43 24.61
CA LEU A 140 -5.40 21.59 24.17
C LEU A 140 -6.17 22.71 24.90
N SER A 141 -5.87 22.97 26.18
CA SER A 141 -6.56 24.02 26.95
C SER A 141 -6.12 25.44 26.58
N ASN A 142 -4.88 25.61 26.11
CA ASN A 142 -4.24 26.93 25.96
C ASN A 142 -3.88 27.27 24.50
N ALA A 143 -3.60 26.26 23.69
CA ALA A 143 -3.19 26.35 22.29
C ALA A 143 -3.73 25.16 21.47
N TRP A 144 -5.05 24.97 21.49
CA TRP A 144 -5.76 23.87 20.81
C TRP A 144 -5.39 23.70 19.34
N TRP A 145 -5.05 24.79 18.64
CA TRP A 145 -4.67 24.78 17.22
C TRP A 145 -3.43 23.93 16.94
N LEU A 146 -2.54 23.74 17.91
CA LEU A 146 -1.35 22.91 17.76
C LEU A 146 -1.70 21.45 17.45
N ALA A 147 -2.81 20.94 18.00
CA ALA A 147 -3.33 19.62 17.67
C ALA A 147 -4.31 19.67 16.49
N THR A 148 -5.21 20.65 16.46
CA THR A 148 -6.31 20.67 15.48
C THR A 148 -5.84 20.93 14.05
N VAL A 149 -4.86 21.82 13.84
CA VAL A 149 -4.34 22.13 12.48
C VAL A 149 -3.71 20.91 11.81
N PRO A 150 -2.75 20.18 12.42
CA PRO A 150 -2.21 18.97 11.79
C PRO A 150 -3.28 17.88 11.62
N GLY A 151 -4.24 17.75 12.54
CA GLY A 151 -5.37 16.83 12.39
C GLY A 151 -6.25 17.14 11.17
N ILE A 152 -6.55 18.42 10.92
CA ILE A 152 -7.27 18.86 9.72
C ILE A 152 -6.44 18.60 8.46
N ALA A 153 -5.13 18.90 8.49
CA ALA A 153 -4.25 18.66 7.35
C ALA A 153 -4.22 17.17 6.96
N ILE A 154 -4.05 16.26 7.94
CA ILE A 154 -4.13 14.81 7.72
C ILE A 154 -5.50 14.45 7.11
N SER A 155 -6.59 14.95 7.69
CA SER A 155 -7.95 14.65 7.22
C SER A 155 -8.17 15.09 5.77
N LEU A 156 -7.71 16.28 5.39
CA LEU A 156 -7.82 16.79 4.02
C LEU A 156 -7.00 15.98 3.02
N VAL A 157 -5.77 15.59 3.38
CA VAL A 157 -4.92 14.75 2.52
C VAL A 157 -5.53 13.37 2.34
N VAL A 158 -6.02 12.75 3.41
CA VAL A 158 -6.68 11.44 3.37
C VAL A 158 -7.95 11.50 2.53
N LEU A 159 -8.78 12.52 2.72
CA LEU A 159 -9.98 12.72 1.91
C LEU A 159 -9.64 12.93 0.43
N GLY A 160 -8.70 13.84 0.13
CA GLY A 160 -8.27 14.11 -1.24
C GLY A 160 -7.68 12.89 -1.93
N ALA A 161 -6.89 12.08 -1.22
CA ALA A 161 -6.35 10.83 -1.75
C ALA A 161 -7.42 9.77 -2.04
N ASN A 162 -8.42 9.62 -1.16
CA ASN A 162 -9.54 8.71 -1.41
C ASN A 162 -10.38 9.17 -2.60
N LEU A 163 -10.73 10.46 -2.67
CA LEU A 163 -11.48 11.02 -3.81
C LEU A 163 -10.71 10.88 -5.13
N LEU A 164 -9.39 11.09 -5.12
CA LEU A 164 -8.55 10.83 -6.27
C LEU A 164 -8.59 9.36 -6.68
N GLY A 165 -8.60 8.45 -5.70
CA GLY A 165 -8.68 7.02 -5.95
C GLY A 165 -10.01 6.57 -6.54
N ASP A 166 -11.11 7.13 -6.04
CA ASP A 166 -12.44 6.93 -6.61
C ASP A 166 -12.50 7.47 -8.05
N GLY A 167 -11.99 8.67 -8.30
CA GLY A 167 -11.91 9.23 -9.65
C GLY A 167 -11.03 8.40 -10.61
N LEU A 168 -9.88 7.90 -10.14
CA LEU A 168 -9.03 6.99 -10.93
C LEU A 168 -9.75 5.68 -11.23
N ARG A 169 -10.47 5.14 -10.26
CA ARG A 169 -11.27 3.92 -10.44
C ARG A 169 -12.33 4.13 -11.51
N ASP A 170 -13.07 5.23 -11.44
CA ASP A 170 -14.13 5.54 -12.41
C ASP A 170 -13.58 5.73 -13.83
N LEU A 171 -12.42 6.38 -13.97
CA LEU A 171 -11.78 6.58 -15.28
C LEU A 171 -11.21 5.27 -15.88
N LEU A 172 -10.76 4.36 -15.03
CA LEU A 172 -10.11 3.12 -15.42
C LEU A 172 -11.07 1.92 -15.47
N ASP A 173 -12.31 2.05 -14.95
CA ASP A 173 -13.33 1.00 -15.04
C ASP A 173 -13.85 0.89 -16.48
N PRO A 174 -13.59 -0.22 -17.19
CA PRO A 174 -14.05 -0.41 -18.57
C PRO A 174 -15.58 -0.54 -18.67
N ARG A 175 -16.27 -0.84 -17.57
CA ARG A 175 -17.71 -1.13 -17.54
C ARG A 175 -18.58 0.13 -17.60
N LEU A 176 -18.03 1.30 -17.28
CA LEU A 176 -18.73 2.59 -17.37
C LEU A 176 -18.78 3.17 -18.80
N ARG A 177 -18.21 2.46 -19.79
CA ARG A 177 -18.20 2.85 -21.21
C ARG A 177 -19.21 2.08 -22.07
N GLN A 178 -20.15 1.36 -21.46
CA GLN A 178 -21.33 0.78 -22.12
C GLN A 178 -22.56 1.62 -21.83
#